data_AF-A0A4R8A167-F1
#
_entry.id   AF-A0A4R8A167-F1
#
_cell.length_a   1.000
_cell.length_b   1.000
_cell.length_c   1.000
_cell.angle_alpha   90.00
_cell.angle_beta   90.00
_cell.angle_gamma   90.00
#
_symmetry.space_group_name_H-M   'P 1'
#
loop_
_entity.id
_entity.type
_entity.pdbx_description
1 polymer ?
#
loop_
_entity_poly.entity_id
_entity_poly.type
_entity_poly.pdbx_seq_one_letter_code
_entity_poly.pdbx_strand_id
1 'polypeptide(L)'
;METSSAWGDKVGPPSLRRPPPEKKKKGFPPLLIPIGAGLVVVALVAVALVLLSGGGDDKADQSNTPSTPVGTPTAPKSSYQPPSNAIAVGFGVSLVPVAGWSLVTQETQGKQVATYAPDGQPRGFFWVRQKEKVTAQAYLLGIVEGETEEEVAQLGNVRNLPCPKDVLVECVAIDYTSTAKDKTGADVNVKGTVEVYRRKDGVVTALDYRTRVDFAQKADADAAIMKKSVIDSM
;
A
#
# COMPACT_ATOMS: atom_id res chain seq x y z
N MET A 1 5.60 -5.01 16.87
CA MET A 1 5.34 -4.56 15.51
C MET A 1 4.54 -5.63 14.80
N GLU A 2 3.23 -5.55 14.90
CA GLU A 2 2.37 -5.93 13.78
C GLU A 2 2.13 -4.58 13.09
N THR A 3 2.45 -4.48 11.81
CA THR A 3 2.27 -3.23 11.05
C THR A 3 0.77 -3.03 10.81
N SER A 4 0.25 -1.82 11.06
CA SER A 4 -1.17 -1.45 10.88
C SER A 4 -1.59 -1.27 9.40
N SER A 5 -0.69 -1.60 8.48
CA SER A 5 -0.72 -1.10 7.11
C SER A 5 -1.76 -1.78 6.24
N ALA A 6 -2.57 -0.95 5.58
CA ALA A 6 -3.73 -1.39 4.83
C ALA A 6 -3.40 -2.31 3.64
N TRP A 7 -4.30 -3.25 3.34
CA TRP A 7 -4.12 -4.30 2.36
C TRP A 7 -4.94 -4.09 1.09
N GLY A 8 -4.38 -4.37 -0.08
CA GLY A 8 -5.13 -4.41 -1.34
C GLY A 8 -6.05 -3.21 -1.53
N ASP A 9 -7.35 -3.46 -1.68
CA ASP A 9 -8.39 -2.43 -1.82
C ASP A 9 -8.49 -1.47 -0.63
N LYS A 10 -8.09 -1.90 0.57
CA LYS A 10 -8.05 -1.07 1.79
C LYS A 10 -6.94 -0.02 1.75
N VAL A 11 -5.95 -0.16 0.85
CA VAL A 11 -4.98 0.92 0.61
C VAL A 11 -5.73 2.09 -0.03
N GLY A 12 -5.90 3.16 0.74
CA GLY A 12 -6.56 4.38 0.30
C GLY A 12 -5.81 5.09 -0.82
N PRO A 13 -6.44 6.09 -1.48
CA PRO A 13 -5.73 6.98 -2.37
C PRO A 13 -4.63 7.75 -1.60
N PRO A 14 -3.54 8.16 -2.26
CA PRO A 14 -2.53 9.01 -1.64
C PRO A 14 -3.16 10.27 -1.06
N SER A 15 -2.80 10.60 0.16
CA SER A 15 -3.23 11.82 0.81
C SER A 15 -2.52 13.01 0.18
N LEU A 16 -3.28 14.05 -0.17
CA LEU A 16 -2.70 15.34 -0.55
C LEU A 16 -2.17 16.12 0.67
N ARG A 17 -1.97 15.45 1.82
CA ARG A 17 -1.56 16.10 3.05
C ARG A 17 -0.10 16.51 2.93
N ARG A 18 0.14 17.82 2.85
CA ARG A 18 1.46 18.37 3.18
C ARG A 18 1.80 17.97 4.61
N PRO A 19 3.07 17.61 4.90
CA PRO A 19 3.54 17.50 6.27
C PRO A 19 3.10 18.76 7.04
N PRO A 20 2.49 18.63 8.23
CA PRO A 20 2.16 19.80 9.02
C PRO A 20 3.45 20.60 9.21
N PRO A 21 3.49 21.91 8.88
CA PRO A 21 4.69 22.69 9.02
C PRO A 21 5.15 22.59 10.47
N GLU A 22 6.42 22.23 10.68
CA GLU A 22 7.03 22.22 12.01
C GLU A 22 6.73 23.56 12.68
N LYS A 23 5.88 23.54 13.70
CA LYS A 23 5.61 24.73 14.50
C LYS A 23 6.89 25.07 15.26
N LYS A 24 7.78 25.85 14.63
CA LYS A 24 8.85 26.55 15.33
C LYS A 24 8.18 27.38 16.41
N LYS A 25 8.28 26.95 17.67
CA LYS A 25 7.88 27.72 18.85
C LYS A 25 8.74 28.99 18.89
N LYS A 26 8.28 30.07 18.27
CA LYS A 26 8.72 31.42 18.59
C LYS A 26 7.99 31.83 19.87
N GLY A 27 8.71 31.90 20.98
CA GLY A 27 8.18 32.42 22.23
C GLY A 27 8.01 33.94 22.15
N PHE A 28 6.81 34.42 22.45
CA PHE A 28 6.53 35.79 22.92
C PHE A 28 5.28 35.78 23.81
N PRO A 29 5.25 36.49 24.95
CA PRO A 29 4.12 36.53 25.89
C PRO A 29 3.05 37.58 25.47
N PRO A 30 1.88 37.62 26.13
CA PRO A 30 0.58 37.86 25.50
C PRO A 30 0.10 39.32 25.53
N LEU A 31 -0.74 39.70 24.56
CA LEU A 31 -1.55 40.93 24.61
C LEU A 31 -2.89 40.78 23.86
N LEU A 32 -3.96 40.79 24.66
CA LEU A 32 -5.30 41.38 24.50
C LEU A 32 -5.86 41.71 23.07
N ILE A 33 -6.97 41.00 22.74
CA ILE A 33 -8.26 41.32 22.03
C ILE A 33 -8.47 42.74 21.42
N PRO A 34 -9.46 43.05 20.51
CA PRO A 34 -10.49 42.22 19.82
C PRO A 34 -10.87 42.64 18.35
N ILE A 35 -11.92 41.99 17.79
CA ILE A 35 -12.88 42.42 16.73
C ILE A 35 -12.50 42.31 15.23
N GLY A 36 -13.32 41.58 14.46
CA GLY A 36 -13.78 42.09 13.14
C GLY A 36 -13.91 41.12 11.96
N ALA A 37 -15.17 40.82 11.60
CA ALA A 37 -15.71 40.56 10.25
C ALA A 37 -15.39 39.24 9.52
N GLY A 38 -16.45 38.55 9.06
CA GLY A 38 -16.33 37.45 8.09
C GLY A 38 -17.49 36.49 7.90
N LEU A 39 -18.72 36.78 8.36
CA LEU A 39 -19.93 36.09 7.88
C LEU A 39 -20.32 36.72 6.54
N VAL A 40 -20.24 35.98 5.42
CA VAL A 40 -21.14 35.99 4.22
C VAL A 40 -20.47 35.13 3.12
N VAL A 41 -20.62 33.79 3.12
CA VAL A 41 -20.52 32.95 1.89
C VAL A 41 -21.33 31.63 1.97
N VAL A 42 -22.14 31.38 3.01
CA VAL A 42 -22.78 30.04 3.20
C VAL A 42 -24.24 29.99 2.70
N ALA A 43 -24.78 31.06 2.14
CA ALA A 43 -26.21 31.15 1.81
C ALA A 43 -26.59 30.93 0.33
N LEU A 44 -25.66 30.57 -0.58
CA LEU A 44 -25.95 30.50 -2.03
C LEU A 44 -25.68 29.17 -2.75
N VAL A 45 -25.22 28.12 -2.07
CA VAL A 45 -24.96 26.80 -2.72
C VAL A 45 -26.03 25.74 -2.39
N ALA A 46 -26.98 26.04 -1.48
CA ALA A 46 -28.01 25.08 -1.05
C ALA A 46 -29.33 25.13 -1.85
N VAL A 47 -29.46 26.02 -2.85
CA VAL A 47 -30.71 26.17 -3.63
C VAL A 47 -30.57 25.68 -5.09
N ALA A 48 -29.39 25.24 -5.51
CA ALA A 48 -29.13 24.83 -6.91
C ALA A 48 -29.09 23.30 -7.16
N LEU A 49 -29.29 22.46 -6.14
CA LEU A 49 -29.29 20.99 -6.31
C LEU A 49 -30.62 20.30 -5.95
N VAL A 50 -31.67 21.05 -5.64
CA VAL A 50 -33.01 20.48 -5.33
C VAL A 50 -33.98 20.62 -6.52
N LEU A 51 -33.50 21.02 -7.70
CA LEU A 51 -34.33 21.18 -8.90
C LEU A 51 -33.94 20.26 -10.08
N LEU A 52 -33.18 19.19 -9.83
CA LEU A 52 -32.88 18.16 -10.84
C LEU A 52 -33.43 16.76 -10.52
N SER A 53 -34.26 16.63 -9.48
CA SER A 53 -34.97 15.38 -9.15
C SER A 53 -36.48 15.63 -9.21
N GLY A 54 -36.97 15.86 -10.42
CA GLY A 54 -38.39 15.97 -10.72
C GLY A 54 -38.80 15.00 -11.81
N GLY A 55 -39.49 13.93 -11.43
CA GLY A 55 -40.51 13.27 -12.25
C GLY A 55 -40.12 11.92 -12.87
N GLY A 56 -40.85 10.87 -12.48
CA GLY A 56 -40.91 9.61 -13.22
C GLY A 56 -41.31 8.40 -12.37
N ASP A 57 -42.57 8.36 -11.91
CA ASP A 57 -43.25 7.12 -11.56
C ASP A 57 -43.49 6.33 -12.84
N ASP A 58 -42.97 5.10 -12.93
CA ASP A 58 -43.53 4.06 -13.79
C ASP A 58 -43.17 2.67 -13.26
N LYS A 59 -44.21 1.86 -13.06
CA LYS A 59 -44.13 0.44 -12.74
C LYS A 59 -43.39 -0.30 -13.86
N ALA A 60 -42.39 -1.10 -13.52
CA ALA A 60 -41.84 -2.11 -14.42
C ALA A 60 -41.39 -3.36 -13.64
N ASP A 61 -41.65 -4.50 -14.24
CA ASP A 61 -41.72 -5.85 -13.70
C ASP A 61 -40.44 -6.39 -13.03
N GLN A 62 -40.65 -7.27 -12.04
CA GLN A 62 -39.66 -8.26 -11.60
C GLN A 62 -39.35 -9.21 -12.75
N SER A 63 -38.35 -8.87 -13.57
CA SER A 63 -37.80 -9.79 -14.57
C SER A 63 -36.64 -10.58 -13.97
N ASN A 64 -36.91 -11.87 -13.71
CA ASN A 64 -35.92 -12.89 -13.38
C ASN A 64 -34.86 -12.97 -14.48
N THR A 65 -33.66 -12.45 -14.20
CA THR A 65 -32.48 -12.71 -15.04
C THR A 65 -31.55 -13.65 -14.28
N PRO A 66 -31.22 -14.84 -14.81
CA PRO A 66 -30.24 -15.72 -14.19
C PRO A 66 -28.88 -15.04 -14.15
N SER A 67 -28.31 -14.87 -12.94
CA SER A 67 -26.95 -14.39 -12.73
C SER A 67 -25.97 -15.28 -13.49
N THR A 68 -25.36 -14.74 -14.52
CA THR A 68 -24.22 -15.37 -15.20
C THR A 68 -23.07 -15.45 -14.18
N PRO A 69 -22.39 -16.60 -14.03
CA PRO A 69 -21.26 -16.68 -13.12
C PRO A 69 -20.20 -15.69 -13.58
N VAL A 70 -19.79 -14.79 -12.68
CA VAL A 70 -18.64 -13.90 -12.89
C VAL A 70 -17.43 -14.79 -13.14
N GLY A 71 -16.95 -14.80 -14.38
CA GLY A 71 -15.79 -15.60 -14.77
C GLY A 71 -14.58 -15.20 -13.95
N THR A 72 -13.94 -16.18 -13.32
CA THR A 72 -12.65 -16.02 -12.64
C THR A 72 -11.66 -15.36 -13.59
N PRO A 73 -11.00 -14.25 -13.21
CA PRO A 73 -9.96 -13.64 -14.02
C PRO A 73 -8.88 -14.67 -14.32
N THR A 74 -8.75 -15.04 -15.60
CA THR A 74 -7.73 -16.01 -16.02
C THR A 74 -6.40 -15.28 -16.05
N ALA A 75 -5.48 -15.67 -15.15
CA ALA A 75 -4.11 -15.16 -15.17
C ALA A 75 -3.47 -15.42 -16.56
N PRO A 76 -2.58 -14.53 -17.04
CA PRO A 76 -1.77 -14.83 -18.22
C PRO A 76 -1.10 -16.20 -18.05
N LYS A 77 -0.99 -16.99 -19.13
CA LYS A 77 -0.27 -18.28 -19.12
C LYS A 77 1.21 -18.02 -18.83
N SER A 78 1.58 -17.99 -17.57
CA SER A 78 2.97 -18.04 -17.15
C SER A 78 3.48 -19.46 -17.35
N SER A 79 4.64 -19.61 -17.99
CA SER A 79 5.37 -20.88 -18.03
C SER A 79 6.10 -21.18 -16.72
N TYR A 80 6.02 -20.27 -15.74
CA TYR A 80 6.60 -20.47 -14.43
C TYR A 80 5.83 -21.55 -13.68
N GLN A 81 6.54 -22.59 -13.26
CA GLN A 81 6.03 -23.58 -12.33
C GLN A 81 6.59 -23.26 -10.94
N PRO A 82 5.76 -22.79 -9.99
CA PRO A 82 6.23 -22.52 -8.65
C PRO A 82 6.78 -23.79 -7.98
N PRO A 83 7.87 -23.69 -7.19
CA PRO A 83 8.32 -24.80 -6.38
C PRO A 83 7.25 -25.16 -5.32
N SER A 84 7.34 -26.35 -4.74
CA SER A 84 6.33 -26.88 -3.80
C SER A 84 6.16 -26.04 -2.52
N ASN A 85 7.17 -25.27 -2.14
CA ASN A 85 7.14 -24.36 -1.00
C ASN A 85 6.65 -22.94 -1.34
N ALA A 86 6.23 -22.70 -2.58
CA ALA A 86 5.69 -21.40 -2.99
C ALA A 86 4.31 -21.15 -2.35
N ILE A 87 4.11 -19.91 -1.93
CA ILE A 87 2.85 -19.40 -1.39
C ILE A 87 2.13 -18.67 -2.53
N ALA A 88 0.95 -19.16 -2.92
CA ALA A 88 0.11 -18.47 -3.89
C ALA A 88 -0.40 -17.14 -3.31
N VAL A 89 -0.19 -16.03 -4.04
CA VAL A 89 -0.66 -14.71 -3.65
C VAL A 89 -2.03 -14.43 -4.29
N GLY A 90 -2.06 -14.36 -5.62
CA GLY A 90 -3.22 -14.02 -6.43
C GLY A 90 -2.81 -13.69 -7.87
N PHE A 91 -3.75 -13.78 -8.82
CA PHE A 91 -3.52 -13.46 -10.24
C PHE A 91 -2.31 -14.15 -10.91
N GLY A 92 -1.99 -15.37 -10.48
CA GLY A 92 -0.82 -16.13 -10.96
C GLY A 92 0.49 -15.82 -10.24
N VAL A 93 0.52 -14.82 -9.35
CA VAL A 93 1.70 -14.45 -8.58
C VAL A 93 1.92 -15.40 -7.40
N SER A 94 3.17 -15.81 -7.22
CA SER A 94 3.63 -16.68 -6.13
C SER A 94 4.83 -16.08 -5.41
N LEU A 95 4.87 -16.25 -4.09
CA LEU A 95 6.01 -15.87 -3.24
C LEU A 95 6.72 -17.13 -2.76
N VAL A 96 8.04 -17.21 -2.91
CA VAL A 96 8.86 -18.28 -2.32
C VAL A 96 9.62 -17.68 -1.13
N PRO A 97 9.21 -17.94 0.12
CA PRO A 97 9.91 -17.44 1.28
C PRO A 97 11.31 -18.06 1.37
N VAL A 98 12.30 -17.23 1.70
CA VAL A 98 13.64 -17.72 2.06
C VAL A 98 13.63 -18.36 3.46
N ALA A 99 14.63 -19.21 3.74
CA ALA A 99 14.74 -19.87 5.04
C ALA A 99 14.80 -18.86 6.20
N GLY A 100 14.04 -19.12 7.27
CA GLY A 100 13.92 -18.22 8.43
C GLY A 100 12.88 -17.11 8.28
N TRP A 101 12.14 -17.08 7.16
CA TRP A 101 10.98 -16.24 6.97
C TRP A 101 9.71 -17.06 7.00
N SER A 102 8.74 -16.64 7.79
CA SER A 102 7.47 -17.34 8.00
C SER A 102 6.28 -16.46 7.61
N LEU A 103 5.23 -17.10 7.10
CA LEU A 103 3.98 -16.46 6.75
C LEU A 103 3.30 -15.93 8.03
N VAL A 104 2.96 -14.63 8.03
CA VAL A 104 2.32 -13.94 9.15
C VAL A 104 0.84 -13.67 8.87
N THR A 105 0.51 -13.29 7.63
CA THR A 105 -0.87 -12.94 7.27
C THR A 105 -1.24 -13.52 5.92
N GLN A 106 -2.45 -14.05 5.83
CA GLN A 106 -3.08 -14.53 4.61
C GLN A 106 -4.24 -13.61 4.24
N GLU A 107 -4.00 -12.70 3.31
CA GLU A 107 -5.06 -11.94 2.65
C GLU A 107 -5.42 -12.61 1.33
N THR A 108 -6.64 -12.38 0.83
CA THR A 108 -7.12 -12.94 -0.45
C THR A 108 -6.24 -12.53 -1.62
N GLN A 109 -5.73 -11.29 -1.60
CA GLN A 109 -4.91 -10.69 -2.66
C GLN A 109 -3.59 -10.14 -2.09
N GLY A 110 -3.05 -10.80 -1.07
CA GLY A 110 -1.78 -10.42 -0.49
C GLY A 110 -1.21 -11.47 0.46
N LYS A 111 0.10 -11.41 0.69
CA LYS A 111 0.81 -12.25 1.66
C LYS A 111 1.87 -11.43 2.36
N GLN A 112 2.06 -11.68 3.65
CA GLN A 112 3.15 -11.12 4.44
C GLN A 112 3.98 -12.24 5.02
N VAL A 113 5.29 -12.16 4.85
CA VAL A 113 6.25 -12.99 5.57
C VAL A 113 7.11 -12.13 6.48
N ALA A 114 7.58 -12.70 7.58
CA ALA A 114 8.44 -12.01 8.52
C ALA A 114 9.56 -12.91 9.01
N THR A 115 10.64 -12.29 9.46
CA THR A 115 11.73 -12.96 10.16
C THR A 115 11.93 -12.32 11.53
N TYR A 116 12.32 -13.15 12.49
CA TYR A 116 12.39 -12.80 13.91
C TYR A 116 13.79 -13.08 14.45
N ALA A 117 14.20 -12.26 15.42
CA ALA A 117 15.33 -12.51 16.27
C ALA A 117 15.08 -13.75 17.16
N PRO A 118 16.13 -14.37 17.74
CA PRO A 118 15.97 -15.50 18.67
C PRO A 118 15.08 -15.21 19.89
N ASP A 119 14.98 -13.94 20.29
CA ASP A 119 14.10 -13.45 21.37
C ASP A 119 12.64 -13.23 20.93
N GLY A 120 12.29 -13.56 19.67
CA GLY A 120 10.96 -13.39 19.10
C GLY A 120 10.63 -11.96 18.66
N GLN A 121 11.58 -11.02 18.67
CA GLN A 121 11.38 -9.69 18.14
C GLN A 121 11.44 -9.67 16.61
N PRO A 122 10.53 -8.97 15.91
CA PRO A 122 10.57 -8.89 14.45
C PRO A 122 11.80 -8.11 13.99
N ARG A 123 12.48 -8.66 12.96
CA ARG A 123 13.67 -8.04 12.33
C ARG A 123 13.39 -7.53 10.92
N GLY A 124 12.48 -8.20 10.22
CA GLY A 124 12.15 -7.85 8.85
C GLY A 124 10.80 -8.41 8.44
N PHE A 125 10.20 -7.72 7.49
CA PHE A 125 8.90 -8.03 6.92
C PHE A 125 8.96 -7.83 5.40
N PHE A 126 8.22 -8.67 4.69
CA PHE A 126 8.09 -8.59 3.24
C PHE A 126 6.63 -8.86 2.89
N TRP A 127 6.02 -7.92 2.17
CA TRP A 127 4.65 -7.99 1.71
C TRP A 127 4.61 -8.10 0.20
N VAL A 128 3.71 -8.96 -0.27
CA VAL A 128 3.19 -8.90 -1.63
C VAL A 128 1.74 -8.46 -1.50
N ARG A 129 1.39 -7.31 -2.08
CA ARG A 129 0.03 -6.76 -2.05
C ARG A 129 -0.46 -6.57 -3.48
N GLN A 130 -1.72 -6.88 -3.76
CA GLN A 130 -2.30 -6.71 -5.09
C GLN A 130 -3.54 -5.84 -5.06
N LYS A 131 -3.72 -5.06 -6.12
CA LYS A 131 -4.89 -4.21 -6.35
C LYS A 131 -5.15 -4.11 -7.85
N GLU A 132 -6.41 -3.94 -8.26
CA GLU A 132 -6.76 -3.75 -9.66
C GLU A 132 -7.12 -2.28 -9.94
N LYS A 133 -7.02 -1.88 -11.21
CA LYS A 133 -7.55 -0.59 -11.72
C LYS A 133 -6.97 0.66 -11.05
N VAL A 134 -5.73 0.59 -10.56
CA VAL A 134 -4.96 1.74 -10.04
C VAL A 134 -3.66 1.92 -10.83
N THR A 135 -3.02 3.08 -10.72
CA THR A 135 -1.65 3.26 -11.24
C THR A 135 -0.64 2.70 -10.24
N ALA A 136 0.53 2.28 -10.72
CA ALA A 136 1.58 1.79 -9.83
C ALA A 136 2.03 2.90 -8.87
N GLN A 137 2.16 4.14 -9.37
CA GLN A 137 2.52 5.29 -8.55
C GLN A 137 1.49 5.61 -7.45
N ALA A 138 0.19 5.58 -7.74
CA ALA A 138 -0.82 5.87 -6.72
C ALA A 138 -0.84 4.79 -5.63
N TYR A 139 -0.68 3.52 -6.02
CA TYR A 139 -0.66 2.42 -5.06
C TYR A 139 0.60 2.47 -4.18
N LEU A 140 1.75 2.78 -4.77
CA LEU A 140 3.02 2.97 -4.07
C LEU A 140 2.91 4.03 -2.97
N LEU A 141 2.37 5.20 -3.30
CA LEU A 141 2.24 6.30 -2.33
C LEU A 141 1.25 5.94 -1.21
N GLY A 142 0.11 5.33 -1.55
CA GLY A 142 -0.86 4.88 -0.55
C GLY A 142 -0.30 3.85 0.42
N ILE A 143 0.59 2.95 -0.03
CA ILE A 143 1.27 2.00 0.84
C ILE A 143 2.21 2.74 1.79
N VAL A 144 3.12 3.57 1.27
CA VAL A 144 4.11 4.26 2.11
C VAL A 144 3.46 5.18 3.14
N GLU A 145 2.42 5.91 2.76
CA GLU A 145 1.69 6.77 3.69
C GLU A 145 1.02 5.95 4.80
N GLY A 146 0.40 4.81 4.47
CA GLY A 146 -0.19 3.92 5.47
C GLY A 146 0.84 3.25 6.39
N GLU A 147 2.01 2.88 5.86
CA GLU A 147 3.12 2.29 6.62
C GLU A 147 3.79 3.28 7.57
N THR A 148 3.66 4.59 7.32
CA THR A 148 4.39 5.64 8.04
C THR A 148 3.49 6.66 8.74
N GLU A 149 2.17 6.46 8.77
CA GLU A 149 1.20 7.43 9.29
C GLU A 149 1.48 7.84 10.74
N GLU A 150 1.92 6.90 11.58
CA GLU A 150 2.19 7.12 13.00
C GLU A 150 3.68 7.38 13.31
N GLU A 151 4.51 7.59 12.28
CA GLU A 151 5.96 7.59 12.40
C GLU A 151 6.61 8.87 11.87
N VAL A 152 7.80 9.17 12.40
CA VAL A 152 8.68 10.16 11.77
C VAL A 152 9.44 9.46 10.65
N ALA A 153 8.95 9.60 9.42
CA ALA A 153 9.54 8.98 8.24
C ALA A 153 10.20 10.02 7.31
N GLN A 154 11.33 9.61 6.73
CA GLN A 154 12.00 10.30 5.63
C GLN A 154 11.79 9.48 4.37
N LEU A 155 11.07 10.06 3.41
CA LEU A 155 10.77 9.44 2.14
C LEU A 155 11.81 9.85 1.10
N GLY A 156 12.28 8.89 0.31
CA GLY A 156 13.04 9.14 -0.90
C GLY A 156 12.17 9.64 -2.05
N ASN A 157 12.79 9.85 -3.21
CA ASN A 157 12.06 10.17 -4.43
C ASN A 157 11.46 8.90 -5.04
N VAL A 158 10.25 9.03 -5.60
CA VAL A 158 9.69 7.98 -6.47
C VAL A 158 10.58 7.88 -7.72
N ARG A 159 11.01 6.66 -8.03
CA ARG A 159 11.87 6.34 -9.17
C ARG A 159 11.14 5.42 -10.14
N ASN A 160 11.29 5.68 -11.43
CA ASN A 160 10.90 4.73 -12.47
C ASN A 160 11.94 3.62 -12.55
N LEU A 161 11.48 2.37 -12.60
CA LEU A 161 12.31 1.19 -12.77
C LEU A 161 12.15 0.61 -14.18
N PRO A 162 13.18 -0.04 -14.73
CA PRO A 162 12.99 -0.91 -15.88
C PRO A 162 12.01 -2.03 -15.54
N CYS A 163 11.01 -2.25 -16.41
CA CYS A 163 10.07 -3.34 -16.23
C CYS A 163 10.71 -4.69 -16.63
N PRO A 164 10.82 -5.66 -15.71
CA PRO A 164 11.58 -6.90 -15.95
C PRO A 164 10.84 -7.94 -16.83
N LYS A 165 9.58 -7.71 -17.19
CA LYS A 165 8.73 -8.61 -17.98
C LYS A 165 7.88 -7.82 -18.96
N ASP A 166 7.61 -8.36 -20.14
CA ASP A 166 6.84 -7.71 -21.20
C ASP A 166 5.35 -7.52 -20.85
N VAL A 167 4.84 -8.23 -19.84
CA VAL A 167 3.48 -8.07 -19.33
C VAL A 167 3.33 -6.80 -18.50
N LEU A 168 4.43 -6.18 -18.07
CA LEU A 168 4.46 -5.01 -17.21
C LEU A 168 4.54 -3.71 -18.02
N VAL A 169 3.80 -2.70 -17.58
CA VAL A 169 3.66 -1.40 -18.27
C VAL A 169 4.05 -0.21 -17.40
N GLU A 170 4.13 -0.38 -16.09
CA GLU A 170 4.52 0.65 -15.14
C GLU A 170 5.25 -0.02 -13.98
N CYS A 171 6.49 0.41 -13.73
CA CYS A 171 7.33 -0.16 -12.70
C CYS A 171 7.99 1.00 -11.95
N VAL A 172 7.67 1.14 -10.67
CA VAL A 172 8.10 2.27 -9.85
C VAL A 172 8.59 1.79 -8.50
N ALA A 173 9.44 2.57 -7.85
CA ALA A 173 9.88 2.28 -6.50
C ALA A 173 10.11 3.54 -5.67
N ILE A 174 10.14 3.37 -4.36
CA ILE A 174 10.51 4.38 -3.38
C ILE A 174 11.18 3.70 -2.20
N ASP A 175 12.21 4.34 -1.67
CA ASP A 175 12.86 3.92 -0.44
C ASP A 175 12.48 4.91 0.66
N TYR A 176 12.38 4.45 1.89
CA TYR A 176 12.12 5.29 3.05
C TYR A 176 12.88 4.80 4.28
N THR A 177 13.04 5.69 5.25
CA THR A 177 13.53 5.35 6.59
C THR A 177 12.60 5.95 7.62
N SER A 178 12.41 5.29 8.75
CA SER A 178 11.59 5.83 9.84
C SER A 178 12.10 5.38 11.20
N THR A 179 11.62 6.06 12.24
CA THR A 179 11.79 5.62 13.62
C THR A 179 10.46 5.08 14.12
N ALA A 180 10.46 3.83 14.58
CA ALA A 180 9.26 3.10 14.96
C ALA A 180 9.41 2.48 16.35
N LYS A 181 8.30 2.33 17.07
CA LYS A 181 8.29 1.78 18.43
C LYS A 181 8.26 0.25 18.38
N ASP A 182 9.17 -0.41 19.07
CA ASP A 182 9.13 -1.87 19.21
C ASP A 182 8.16 -2.32 20.31
N LYS A 183 8.07 -3.64 20.57
CA LYS A 183 7.14 -4.20 21.56
C LYS A 183 7.42 -3.71 22.99
N THR A 184 8.60 -3.16 23.26
CA THR A 184 8.99 -2.60 24.57
C THR A 184 8.74 -1.10 24.66
N GLY A 185 8.32 -0.46 23.55
CA GLY A 185 8.18 0.99 23.45
C GLY A 185 9.49 1.73 23.16
N ALA A 186 10.58 1.00 22.88
CA ALA A 186 11.85 1.58 22.49
C ALA A 186 11.81 2.04 21.02
N ASP A 187 12.52 3.14 20.72
CA ASP A 187 12.70 3.62 19.35
C ASP A 187 13.67 2.72 18.59
N VAL A 188 13.26 2.31 17.40
CA VAL A 188 14.04 1.48 16.50
C VAL A 188 14.04 2.11 15.13
N ASN A 189 15.23 2.32 14.59
CA ASN A 189 15.40 2.80 13.23
C ASN A 189 15.14 1.66 12.25
N VAL A 190 14.29 1.94 11.27
CA VAL A 190 13.96 1.02 10.20
C VAL A 190 14.24 1.67 8.85
N LYS A 191 14.43 0.80 7.86
CA LYS A 191 14.38 1.18 6.45
C LYS A 191 13.31 0.34 5.77
N GLY A 192 12.74 0.89 4.70
CA GLY A 192 11.87 0.14 3.82
C GLY A 192 12.00 0.57 2.37
N THR A 193 11.50 -0.29 1.51
CA THR A 193 11.46 -0.13 0.06
C THR A 193 10.12 -0.66 -0.42
N VAL A 194 9.41 0.15 -1.19
CA VAL A 194 8.20 -0.26 -1.89
C VAL A 194 8.48 -0.21 -3.38
N GLU A 195 8.26 -1.33 -4.06
CA GLU A 195 8.28 -1.41 -5.52
C GLU A 195 6.91 -1.84 -6.01
N VAL A 196 6.42 -1.21 -7.08
CA VAL A 196 5.09 -1.51 -7.62
C VAL A 196 5.16 -1.74 -9.11
N TYR A 197 4.51 -2.82 -9.54
CA TYR A 197 4.50 -3.35 -10.89
C TYR A 197 3.06 -3.44 -11.39
N ARG A 198 2.72 -2.67 -12.44
CA ARG A 198 1.42 -2.76 -13.11
C ARG A 198 1.52 -3.57 -14.38
N ARG A 199 0.60 -4.53 -14.54
CA ARG A 199 0.44 -5.33 -15.75
C ARG A 199 -0.46 -4.66 -16.79
N LYS A 200 -0.37 -5.11 -18.04
CA LYS A 200 -1.24 -4.69 -19.16
C LYS A 200 -2.73 -4.91 -18.90
N ASP A 201 -3.07 -5.92 -18.10
CA ASP A 201 -4.47 -6.25 -17.75
C ASP A 201 -4.99 -5.47 -16.52
N GLY A 202 -4.21 -4.53 -15.99
CA GLY A 202 -4.64 -3.63 -14.91
C GLY A 202 -4.43 -4.17 -13.50
N VAL A 203 -3.86 -5.38 -13.34
CA VAL A 203 -3.40 -5.88 -12.04
C VAL A 203 -2.13 -5.16 -11.63
N VAL A 204 -2.12 -4.63 -10.41
CA VAL A 204 -0.98 -3.94 -9.79
C VAL A 204 -0.49 -4.78 -8.61
N THR A 205 0.79 -5.17 -8.64
CA THR A 205 1.44 -5.91 -7.56
C THR A 205 2.51 -5.04 -6.91
N ALA A 206 2.37 -4.79 -5.62
CA ALA A 206 3.36 -4.10 -4.80
C ALA A 206 4.18 -5.11 -3.99
N LEU A 207 5.48 -4.89 -3.97
CA LEU A 207 6.46 -5.55 -3.12
C LEU A 207 6.95 -4.51 -2.12
N ASP A 208 6.51 -4.66 -0.89
CA ASP A 208 6.92 -3.81 0.22
C ASP A 208 7.84 -4.62 1.12
N TYR A 209 8.91 -3.99 1.55
CA TYR A 209 9.95 -4.57 2.35
C TYR A 209 10.31 -3.58 3.44
N ARG A 210 10.37 -4.06 4.69
CA ARG A 210 10.71 -3.23 5.84
C ARG A 210 11.55 -4.01 6.83
N THR A 211 12.61 -3.39 7.34
CA THR A 211 13.54 -4.05 8.26
C THR A 211 14.16 -3.08 9.24
N ARG A 212 14.65 -3.59 10.37
CA ARG A 212 15.54 -2.84 11.26
C ARG A 212 16.88 -2.58 10.57
N VAL A 213 17.46 -1.40 10.80
CA VAL A 213 18.71 -0.99 10.15
C VAL A 213 19.89 -1.91 10.52
N ASP A 214 19.91 -2.45 11.74
CA ASP A 214 20.94 -3.38 12.24
C ASP A 214 20.89 -4.77 11.57
N PHE A 215 19.78 -5.12 10.92
CA PHE A 215 19.59 -6.38 10.19
C PHE A 215 19.50 -6.19 8.67
N ALA A 216 19.62 -4.94 8.21
CA ALA A 216 19.37 -4.52 6.84
C ALA A 216 20.11 -5.36 5.79
N GLN A 217 21.41 -5.57 5.96
CA GLN A 217 22.23 -6.26 4.96
C GLN A 217 21.70 -7.68 4.64
N LYS A 218 21.35 -8.45 5.67
CA LYS A 218 20.81 -9.80 5.47
C LYS A 218 19.40 -9.72 4.88
N ALA A 219 18.56 -8.85 5.43
CA ALA A 219 17.18 -8.75 4.99
C ALA A 219 17.07 -8.22 3.54
N ASP A 220 17.98 -7.37 3.09
CA ASP A 220 18.06 -6.89 1.70
C ASP A 220 18.39 -8.04 0.74
N ALA A 221 19.35 -8.89 1.11
CA ALA A 221 19.71 -10.07 0.33
C ALA A 221 18.55 -11.08 0.25
N ASP A 222 17.89 -11.33 1.38
CA ASP A 222 16.71 -12.21 1.45
C ASP A 222 15.53 -11.65 0.63
N ALA A 223 15.26 -10.34 0.75
CA ALA A 223 14.20 -9.66 0.01
C ALA A 223 14.45 -9.69 -1.50
N ALA A 224 15.70 -9.60 -1.96
CA ALA A 224 16.04 -9.73 -3.38
C ALA A 224 15.68 -11.12 -3.94
N ILE A 225 15.90 -12.19 -3.17
CA ILE A 225 15.54 -13.56 -3.55
C ILE A 225 14.01 -13.72 -3.60
N MET A 226 13.31 -13.26 -2.55
CA MET A 226 11.85 -13.32 -2.49
C MET A 226 11.20 -12.49 -3.60
N LYS A 227 11.68 -11.27 -3.85
CA LYS A 227 11.29 -10.41 -4.98
C LYS A 227 11.42 -11.13 -6.31
N LYS A 228 12.54 -11.82 -6.54
CA LYS A 228 12.77 -12.56 -7.78
C LYS A 228 11.68 -13.62 -8.01
N SER A 229 11.29 -14.37 -6.97
CA SER A 229 10.23 -15.38 -7.10
C SER A 229 8.88 -14.77 -7.52
N VAL A 230 8.55 -13.59 -6.98
CA VAL A 230 7.32 -12.88 -7.33
C VAL A 230 7.39 -12.41 -8.78
N ILE A 231 8.46 -11.74 -9.18
CA ILE A 231 8.64 -11.26 -10.57
C ILE A 231 8.63 -12.41 -11.57
N ASP A 232 9.25 -13.55 -11.24
CA ASP A 232 9.31 -14.70 -12.16
C ASP A 232 7.95 -15.36 -12.38
N SER A 233 7.01 -15.20 -11.44
CA SER A 233 5.64 -15.69 -11.54
C SER A 233 4.64 -14.75 -12.24
N MET A 234 5.04 -13.51 -12.57
CA MET A 234 4.16 -12.49 -13.19
C MET A 234 3.90 -12.71 -14.68
#